data_AF-A0A7J4FVQ4-F1
#
_entry.id   AF-A0A7J4FVQ4-F1
#
_cell.length_a   1.000
_cell.length_b   1.000
_cell.length_c   1.000
_cell.angle_alpha   90.00
_cell.angle_beta   90.00
_cell.angle_gamma   90.00
#
_symmetry.space_group_name_H-M   'P 1'
#
loop_
_entity.id
_entity.type
_entity.pdbx_description
1 polymer ?
#
loop_
_entity_poly.entity_id
_entity_poly.type
_entity_poly.pdbx_seq_one_letter_code
_entity_poly.pdbx_strand_id
1 'polypeptide(L)'
;MATEIHPDILLALPLRLKDAGIRGLIVPIEQSKVVSAGLANQIREKCRALGIESVFPKPFCSLDAVGGIIGRFVAKFGIGIPVLEIDVKNGVISDVRVRQSAPCGSTWFVARKLVGACALSQQIIHDIVAEAHHSYPCTADMTVDQELGDTILHVAGYLIRSAVEDALGSEG
;
A
#
# COMPACT_ATOMS: atom_id res chain seq x y z
N MET A 1 -2.73 0.64 -13.94
CA MET A 1 -2.64 1.54 -12.76
C MET A 1 -2.47 2.96 -13.26
N ALA A 2 -3.05 3.93 -12.58
CA ALA A 2 -2.95 5.35 -12.93
C ALA A 2 -2.41 6.12 -11.71
N THR A 3 -1.16 6.58 -11.79
CA THR A 3 -0.45 7.31 -10.73
C THR A 3 0.04 8.64 -11.29
N GLU A 4 -0.03 9.72 -10.50
CA GLU A 4 0.45 11.06 -10.89
C GLU A 4 -0.16 11.56 -12.23
N ILE A 5 -1.41 11.19 -12.51
CA ILE A 5 -2.14 11.64 -13.69
C ILE A 5 -2.93 12.90 -13.36
N HIS A 6 -2.90 13.88 -14.27
CA HIS A 6 -3.71 15.10 -14.13
C HIS A 6 -5.21 14.76 -13.94
N PRO A 7 -5.92 15.43 -13.01
CA PRO A 7 -7.33 15.15 -12.68
C PRO A 7 -8.26 15.01 -13.90
N ASP A 8 -8.15 15.91 -14.87
CA ASP A 8 -9.00 15.91 -16.06
C ASP A 8 -8.77 14.68 -16.96
N ILE A 9 -7.49 14.26 -17.10
CA ILE A 9 -7.13 13.07 -17.85
C ILE A 9 -7.69 11.84 -17.13
N LEU A 10 -7.54 11.80 -15.80
CA LEU A 10 -8.04 10.72 -14.98
C LEU A 10 -9.56 10.59 -15.05
N LEU A 11 -10.30 11.71 -15.12
CA LEU A 11 -11.75 11.73 -15.28
C LEU A 11 -12.21 11.20 -16.65
N ALA A 12 -11.43 11.45 -17.70
CA ALA A 12 -11.70 10.98 -19.06
C ALA A 12 -11.25 9.53 -19.30
N LEU A 13 -10.34 9.01 -18.47
CA LEU A 13 -9.70 7.71 -18.63
C LEU A 13 -10.67 6.52 -18.76
N PRO A 14 -11.77 6.40 -17.97
CA PRO A 14 -12.64 5.22 -18.01
C PRO A 14 -13.21 4.88 -19.39
N LEU A 15 -13.55 5.90 -20.20
CA LEU A 15 -14.04 5.68 -21.57
C LEU A 15 -12.97 5.03 -22.45
N ARG A 16 -11.74 5.55 -22.39
CA ARG A 16 -10.60 5.00 -23.15
C ARG A 16 -10.25 3.59 -22.73
N LEU A 17 -10.37 3.28 -21.43
CA LEU A 17 -10.15 1.93 -20.91
C LEU A 17 -11.17 0.94 -21.46
N LYS A 18 -12.45 1.32 -21.51
CA LYS A 18 -13.50 0.50 -22.11
C LYS A 18 -13.24 0.22 -23.58
N ASP A 19 -12.91 1.24 -24.36
CA ASP A 19 -12.61 1.10 -25.80
C ASP A 19 -11.41 0.18 -26.04
N ALA A 20 -10.44 0.17 -25.12
CA ALA A 20 -9.28 -0.71 -25.13
C ALA A 20 -9.55 -2.12 -24.54
N GLY A 21 -10.78 -2.42 -24.10
CA GLY A 21 -11.14 -3.71 -23.49
C GLY A 21 -10.53 -3.94 -22.09
N ILE A 22 -10.04 -2.89 -21.42
CA ILE A 22 -9.47 -2.95 -20.08
C ILE A 22 -10.60 -3.02 -19.05
N ARG A 23 -10.51 -3.98 -18.12
CA ARG A 23 -11.57 -4.28 -17.14
C ARG A 23 -11.24 -3.92 -15.69
N GLY A 24 -10.08 -3.31 -15.44
CA GLY A 24 -9.61 -2.98 -14.10
C GLY A 24 -8.90 -1.63 -14.05
N LEU A 25 -9.19 -0.82 -13.04
CA LEU A 25 -8.54 0.46 -12.77
C LEU A 25 -8.17 0.58 -11.29
N ILE A 26 -6.88 0.74 -11.02
CA ILE A 26 -6.35 1.07 -9.69
C ILE A 26 -5.83 2.51 -9.76
N VAL A 27 -6.37 3.38 -8.90
CA VAL A 27 -5.97 4.79 -8.77
C VAL A 27 -5.50 5.03 -7.34
N PRO A 28 -4.20 4.94 -7.06
CA PRO A 28 -3.70 5.22 -5.73
C PRO A 28 -3.85 6.70 -5.37
N ILE A 29 -4.28 6.96 -4.15
CA ILE A 29 -4.38 8.31 -3.58
C ILE A 29 -3.22 8.49 -2.62
N GLU A 30 -2.10 8.97 -3.16
CA GLU A 30 -0.93 9.33 -2.36
C GLU A 30 -0.93 10.81 -1.97
N GLN A 31 -1.72 11.62 -2.68
CA GLN A 31 -1.88 13.06 -2.50
C GLN A 31 -3.34 13.46 -2.73
N SER A 32 -4.09 13.80 -1.68
CA SER A 32 -5.53 14.15 -1.82
C SER A 32 -5.80 15.41 -2.63
N LYS A 33 -4.81 16.30 -2.75
CA LYS A 33 -4.87 17.46 -3.65
C LYS A 33 -4.90 17.07 -5.13
N VAL A 34 -4.36 15.90 -5.49
CA VAL A 34 -4.34 15.37 -6.86
C VAL A 34 -5.62 14.58 -7.13
N VAL A 35 -5.98 13.68 -6.21
CA VAL A 35 -7.22 12.90 -6.30
C VAL A 35 -8.07 13.14 -5.08
N SER A 36 -9.01 14.07 -5.20
CA SER A 36 -9.99 14.35 -4.14
C SER A 36 -11.02 13.22 -4.03
N ALA A 37 -11.67 13.11 -2.87
CA ALA A 37 -12.75 12.15 -2.65
C ALA A 37 -13.88 12.28 -3.68
N GLY A 38 -14.23 13.53 -4.04
CA GLY A 38 -15.23 13.82 -5.07
C GLY A 38 -14.82 13.29 -6.45
N LEU A 39 -13.58 13.52 -6.86
CA LEU A 39 -13.06 13.01 -8.13
C LEU A 39 -13.01 11.48 -8.15
N ALA A 40 -12.52 10.86 -7.07
CA ALA A 40 -12.50 9.40 -6.92
C ALA A 40 -13.91 8.81 -7.06
N ASN A 41 -14.91 9.42 -6.43
CA ASN A 41 -16.31 9.01 -6.55
C ASN A 41 -16.83 9.13 -7.99
N GLN A 42 -16.55 10.23 -8.68
CA GLN A 42 -16.94 10.42 -10.09
C GLN A 42 -16.33 9.35 -11.01
N ILE A 43 -15.05 9.03 -10.83
CA ILE A 43 -14.37 7.99 -11.61
C ILE A 43 -14.94 6.62 -11.29
N ARG A 44 -15.22 6.32 -10.00
CA ARG A 44 -15.82 5.06 -9.57
C ARG A 44 -17.18 4.82 -10.23
N GLU A 45 -18.04 5.83 -10.26
CA GLU A 45 -19.34 5.71 -10.92
C GLU A 45 -19.23 5.53 -12.43
N LYS A 46 -18.30 6.26 -13.08
CA LYS A 46 -18.00 6.04 -14.51
C LYS A 46 -17.52 4.62 -14.77
N CYS A 47 -16.59 4.10 -13.98
CA CYS A 47 -16.08 2.73 -14.12
C CYS A 47 -17.20 1.71 -13.93
N ARG A 48 -18.04 1.88 -12.90
CA ARG A 48 -19.20 1.01 -12.61
C ARG A 48 -20.15 0.93 -13.80
N ALA A 49 -20.52 2.09 -14.38
CA ALA A 49 -21.41 2.16 -15.55
C ALA A 49 -20.81 1.50 -16.82
N LEU A 50 -19.48 1.41 -16.89
CA LEU A 50 -18.76 0.82 -18.01
C LEU A 50 -18.33 -0.64 -17.76
N GLY A 51 -18.69 -1.22 -16.61
CA GLY A 51 -18.30 -2.60 -16.24
C GLY A 51 -16.80 -2.76 -15.95
N ILE A 52 -16.13 -1.68 -15.54
CA ILE A 52 -14.71 -1.68 -15.15
C ILE A 52 -14.64 -1.77 -13.62
N GLU A 53 -13.96 -2.80 -13.12
CA GLU A 53 -13.65 -2.92 -11.69
C GLU A 53 -12.68 -1.80 -11.29
N SER A 54 -12.95 -1.07 -10.21
CA SER A 54 -12.07 0.02 -9.79
C SER A 54 -11.90 0.14 -8.28
N VAL A 55 -10.68 0.50 -7.86
CA VAL A 55 -10.30 0.72 -6.46
C VAL A 55 -9.43 1.97 -6.33
N PHE A 56 -9.51 2.60 -5.16
CA PHE A 56 -8.86 3.88 -4.86
C PHE A 56 -8.15 3.82 -3.50
N PRO A 57 -7.08 3.01 -3.38
CA PRO A 57 -6.39 2.82 -2.11
C PRO A 57 -5.70 4.12 -1.67
N LYS A 58 -5.72 4.38 -0.37
CA LYS A 58 -5.15 5.57 0.28
C LYS A 58 -4.52 5.12 1.61
N PRO A 59 -3.18 5.03 1.73
CA PRO A 59 -2.13 5.11 0.69
C PRO A 59 -2.20 3.95 -0.33
N PHE A 60 -1.30 3.90 -1.32
CA PHE A 60 -1.31 2.78 -2.27
C PHE A 60 -1.09 1.41 -1.60
N CYS A 61 -0.26 1.35 -0.55
CA CYS A 61 -0.06 0.13 0.22
C CYS A 61 -1.28 -0.27 1.09
N SER A 62 -2.39 0.47 1.08
CA SER A 62 -3.66 0.01 1.65
C SER A 62 -4.55 -0.73 0.63
N LEU A 63 -4.00 -1.05 -0.56
CA LEU A 63 -4.70 -1.87 -1.54
C LEU A 63 -5.01 -3.25 -0.96
N ASP A 64 -6.27 -3.39 -0.55
CA ASP A 64 -6.90 -4.64 -0.15
C ASP A 64 -7.98 -4.99 -1.17
N ALA A 65 -7.75 -6.05 -1.93
CA ALA A 65 -8.69 -6.49 -2.96
C ALA A 65 -8.80 -8.01 -2.96
N VAL A 66 -10.01 -8.50 -2.70
CA VAL A 66 -10.35 -9.93 -2.74
C VAL A 66 -11.24 -10.20 -3.95
N GLY A 67 -10.82 -11.14 -4.79
CA GLY A 67 -11.56 -11.51 -6.00
C GLY A 67 -11.43 -10.51 -7.15
N GLY A 68 -12.20 -10.71 -8.22
CA GLY A 68 -12.13 -9.84 -9.39
C GLY A 68 -10.81 -9.88 -10.17
N ILE A 69 -10.62 -8.94 -11.11
CA ILE A 69 -9.33 -8.77 -11.81
C ILE A 69 -8.29 -8.11 -10.93
N ILE A 70 -8.69 -7.25 -9.98
CA ILE A 70 -7.77 -6.53 -9.11
C ILE A 70 -7.24 -7.45 -8.01
N GLY A 71 -8.06 -8.31 -7.40
CA GLY A 71 -7.56 -9.30 -6.45
C GLY A 71 -6.64 -10.34 -7.12
N ARG A 72 -6.91 -10.73 -8.37
CA ARG A 72 -5.94 -11.55 -9.15
C ARG A 72 -4.63 -10.82 -9.40
N PHE A 73 -4.67 -9.51 -9.62
CA PHE A 73 -3.47 -8.70 -9.76
C PHE A 73 -2.67 -8.68 -8.44
N VAL A 74 -3.33 -8.39 -7.31
CA VAL A 74 -2.70 -8.43 -5.97
C VAL A 74 -2.06 -9.79 -5.70
N ALA A 75 -2.82 -10.89 -5.87
CA ALA A 75 -2.31 -12.24 -5.62
C ALA A 75 -1.17 -12.66 -6.57
N LYS A 76 -1.18 -12.21 -7.83
CA LYS A 76 -0.15 -12.56 -8.81
C LYS A 76 1.15 -11.81 -8.58
N PHE A 77 1.08 -10.52 -8.22
CA PHE A 77 2.25 -9.66 -8.12
C PHE A 77 2.73 -9.47 -6.68
N GLY A 78 1.93 -9.84 -5.67
CA GLY A 78 2.26 -9.64 -4.27
C GLY A 78 2.44 -8.16 -3.95
N ILE A 79 1.55 -7.30 -4.42
CA ILE A 79 1.58 -5.85 -4.10
C ILE A 79 0.26 -5.37 -3.50
N GLY A 80 0.34 -4.68 -2.36
CA GLY A 80 -0.82 -4.24 -1.59
C GLY A 80 -0.47 -4.03 -0.12
N ILE A 81 -1.39 -4.38 0.78
CA ILE A 81 -1.13 -4.40 2.24
C ILE A 81 0.09 -5.28 2.53
N PRO A 82 1.12 -4.78 3.25
CA PRO A 82 2.32 -5.57 3.50
C PRO A 82 2.02 -6.89 4.22
N VAL A 83 2.67 -7.97 3.80
CA VAL A 83 2.61 -9.28 4.47
C VAL A 83 4.03 -9.84 4.52
N LEU A 84 4.46 -10.21 5.73
CA LEU A 84 5.80 -10.66 6.04
C LEU A 84 5.78 -12.04 6.71
N GLU A 85 6.87 -12.78 6.56
CA GLU A 85 7.22 -13.90 7.43
C GLU A 85 8.57 -13.60 8.05
N ILE A 86 8.69 -13.75 9.37
CA ILE A 86 9.89 -13.39 10.12
C ILE A 86 10.41 -14.64 10.85
N ASP A 87 11.64 -15.05 10.53
CA ASP A 87 12.29 -16.18 11.19
C ASP A 87 13.17 -15.68 12.33
N VAL A 88 12.87 -16.07 13.57
CA VAL A 88 13.63 -15.68 14.78
C VAL A 88 14.51 -16.83 15.27
N LYS A 89 15.78 -16.55 15.58
CA LYS A 89 16.73 -17.51 16.18
C LYS A 89 17.39 -16.88 17.40
N ASN A 90 17.32 -17.54 18.55
CA ASN A 90 17.89 -17.07 19.82
C ASN A 90 17.46 -15.63 20.18
N GLY A 91 16.19 -15.27 19.92
CA GLY A 91 15.66 -13.93 20.16
C GLY A 91 16.09 -12.85 19.16
N VAL A 92 16.76 -13.21 18.07
CA VAL A 92 17.23 -12.30 17.02
C VAL A 92 16.57 -12.65 15.68
N ILE A 93 16.13 -11.63 14.94
CA ILE A 93 15.57 -11.81 13.59
C ILE A 93 16.68 -12.30 12.65
N SER A 94 16.52 -13.50 12.11
CA SER A 94 17.49 -14.17 11.25
C SER A 94 17.17 -14.05 9.75
N ASP A 95 15.90 -13.98 9.39
CA ASP A 95 15.43 -13.77 8.01
C ASP A 95 14.07 -13.06 8.02
N VAL A 96 13.78 -12.29 6.97
CA VAL A 96 12.47 -11.66 6.75
C VAL A 96 12.09 -11.84 5.29
N ARG A 97 11.05 -12.66 5.03
CA ARG A 97 10.51 -12.89 3.70
C ARG A 97 9.30 -11.99 3.47
N VAL A 98 9.31 -11.20 2.39
CA VAL A 98 8.14 -10.40 2.00
C VAL A 98 7.26 -11.23 1.07
N ARG A 99 6.02 -11.48 1.49
CA ARG A 99 5.00 -12.17 0.68
C ARG A 99 4.18 -11.18 -0.13
N GLN A 100 3.90 -10.03 0.45
CA GLN A 100 3.23 -8.91 -0.21
C GLN A 100 3.93 -7.60 0.18
N SER A 101 4.27 -6.77 -0.80
CA SER A 101 4.99 -5.51 -0.59
C SER A 101 4.09 -4.31 -0.84
N ALA A 102 4.38 -3.22 -0.14
CA ALA A 102 3.99 -1.89 -0.58
C ALA A 102 4.47 -1.67 -2.03
N PRO A 103 3.65 -1.11 -2.93
CA PRO A 103 4.01 -0.93 -4.34
C PRO A 103 5.26 -0.07 -4.58
N CYS A 104 5.57 0.86 -3.67
CA CYS A 104 6.77 1.70 -3.75
C CYS A 104 8.07 0.97 -3.38
N GLY A 105 7.99 -0.25 -2.81
CA GLY A 105 9.15 -1.04 -2.37
C GLY A 105 9.55 -0.88 -0.91
N SER A 106 8.89 0.01 -0.15
CA SER A 106 9.23 0.30 1.25
C SER A 106 9.25 -0.95 2.15
N THR A 107 8.31 -1.89 1.94
CA THR A 107 8.25 -3.15 2.70
C THR A 107 9.54 -3.96 2.60
N TRP A 108 10.13 -4.08 1.41
CA TRP A 108 11.40 -4.77 1.23
C TRP A 108 12.56 -4.07 1.93
N PHE A 109 12.56 -2.74 1.91
CA PHE A 109 13.57 -1.96 2.60
C PHE A 109 13.49 -2.15 4.12
N VAL A 110 12.30 -2.04 4.69
CA VAL A 110 12.06 -2.30 6.13
C VAL A 110 12.45 -3.73 6.50
N ALA A 111 12.05 -4.73 5.71
CA ALA A 111 12.41 -6.15 5.93
C ALA A 111 13.93 -6.33 6.04
N ARG A 112 14.70 -5.67 5.17
CA ARG A 112 16.18 -5.72 5.20
C ARG A 112 16.78 -5.07 6.44
N LYS A 113 16.13 -4.05 7.00
CA LYS A 113 16.58 -3.34 8.22
C LYS A 113 16.30 -4.11 9.50
N LEU A 114 15.30 -4.99 9.48
CA LEU A 114 14.92 -5.81 10.63
C LEU A 114 15.88 -6.99 10.89
N VAL A 115 16.57 -7.50 9.87
CA VAL A 115 17.52 -8.61 10.04
C VAL A 115 18.65 -8.23 11.01
N GLY A 116 18.84 -9.04 12.05
CA GLY A 116 19.79 -8.79 13.14
C GLY A 116 19.21 -8.04 14.34
N ALA A 117 17.97 -7.57 14.26
CA ALA A 117 17.30 -6.90 15.38
C ALA A 117 16.90 -7.89 16.48
N CYS A 118 16.84 -7.39 17.72
CA CYS A 118 16.29 -8.13 18.86
C CYS A 118 14.76 -8.24 18.73
N ALA A 119 14.26 -9.45 18.49
CA ALA A 119 12.82 -9.73 18.34
C ALA A 119 12.06 -9.61 19.67
N LEU A 120 12.77 -9.65 20.81
CA LEU A 120 12.17 -9.59 22.15
C LEU A 120 11.84 -8.18 22.62
N SER A 121 12.30 -7.15 21.91
CA SER A 121 12.05 -5.75 22.26
C SER A 121 11.17 -5.08 21.23
N GLN A 122 9.88 -4.98 21.54
CA GLN A 122 8.90 -4.33 20.69
C GLN A 122 9.30 -2.87 20.37
N GLN A 123 9.87 -2.15 21.34
CA GLN A 123 10.34 -0.77 21.12
C GLN A 123 11.46 -0.72 20.07
N ILE A 124 12.47 -1.60 20.13
CA ILE A 124 13.56 -1.64 19.14
C ILE A 124 13.00 -1.92 17.73
N ILE A 125 12.06 -2.85 17.63
CA ILE A 125 11.40 -3.17 16.35
C ILE A 125 10.65 -1.95 15.81
N HIS A 126 9.85 -1.27 16.65
CA HIS A 126 9.13 -0.07 16.23
C HIS A 126 10.06 1.04 15.75
N ASP A 127 11.16 1.28 16.47
CA ASP A 127 12.12 2.32 16.11
C ASP A 127 12.79 2.01 14.76
N ILE A 128 13.19 0.76 14.53
CA ILE A 128 13.76 0.33 13.24
C ILE A 128 12.76 0.49 12.11
N VAL A 129 11.50 0.05 12.30
CA VAL A 129 10.45 0.18 11.28
C VAL A 129 10.17 1.65 10.97
N ALA A 130 10.02 2.47 12.00
CA ALA A 130 9.75 3.90 11.85
C ALA A 130 10.90 4.61 11.12
N GLU A 131 12.15 4.39 11.55
CA GLU A 131 13.33 4.99 10.91
C GLU A 131 13.48 4.53 9.45
N ALA A 132 13.35 3.23 9.20
CA ALA A 132 13.46 2.67 7.86
C ALA A 132 12.35 3.19 6.93
N HIS A 133 11.11 3.30 7.42
CA HIS A 133 10.00 3.80 6.62
C HIS A 133 10.17 5.30 6.27
N HIS A 134 10.53 6.14 7.25
CA HIS A 134 10.69 7.59 7.03
C HIS A 134 11.94 7.94 6.20
N SER A 135 12.97 7.08 6.22
CA SER A 135 14.16 7.26 5.38
C SER A 135 14.00 6.72 3.95
N TYR A 136 12.94 5.95 3.69
CA TYR A 136 12.63 5.44 2.35
C TYR A 136 11.90 6.51 1.51
N PRO A 137 12.16 6.61 0.18
CA PRO A 137 11.42 7.51 -0.71
C PRO A 137 9.99 7.01 -0.97
N CYS A 138 9.14 7.04 0.06
CA CYS A 138 7.73 6.70 -0.04
C CYS A 138 7.01 7.71 -0.93
N THR A 139 6.02 7.23 -1.69
CA THR A 139 5.19 8.06 -2.58
C THR A 139 4.07 8.80 -1.85
N ALA A 140 3.73 8.36 -0.63
CA ALA A 140 2.69 8.95 0.21
C ALA A 140 3.07 10.34 0.72
N ASP A 141 2.13 11.27 0.67
CA ASP A 141 2.34 12.66 1.07
C ASP A 141 2.38 12.86 2.59
N MET A 142 3.21 13.81 3.02
CA MET A 142 3.43 14.17 4.42
C MET A 142 2.54 15.33 4.91
N THR A 143 1.68 15.89 4.06
CA THR A 143 0.68 16.87 4.53
C THR A 143 -0.45 16.14 5.25
N VAL A 144 -1.00 16.79 6.27
CA VAL A 144 -2.13 16.23 7.01
C VAL A 144 -3.31 16.11 6.07
N ASP A 145 -3.80 14.88 5.96
CA ASP A 145 -4.99 14.58 5.19
C ASP A 145 -6.24 14.76 6.04
N GLN A 146 -7.20 15.52 5.54
CA GLN A 146 -8.43 15.83 6.31
C GLN A 146 -9.33 14.61 6.51
N GLU A 147 -9.34 13.66 5.57
CA GLU A 147 -10.18 12.46 5.69
C GLU A 147 -9.61 11.46 6.69
N LEU A 148 -8.28 11.37 6.78
CA LEU A 148 -7.58 10.46 7.69
C LEU A 148 -7.32 11.06 9.08
N GLY A 149 -7.25 12.40 9.19
CA GLY A 149 -6.84 13.08 10.42
C GLY A 149 -5.33 12.95 10.75
N ASP A 150 -4.56 12.38 9.81
CA ASP A 150 -3.12 12.16 9.88
C ASP A 150 -2.53 12.28 8.46
N THR A 151 -1.22 12.16 8.30
CA THR A 151 -0.58 12.12 6.99
C THR A 151 -0.80 10.77 6.30
N ILE A 152 -0.88 10.76 4.97
CA ILE A 152 -1.00 9.51 4.20
C ILE A 152 0.26 8.65 4.42
N LEU A 153 1.42 9.29 4.57
CA LEU A 153 2.68 8.62 4.91
C LEU A 153 2.62 7.91 6.28
N HIS A 154 2.05 8.52 7.32
CA HIS A 154 1.91 7.85 8.62
C HIS A 154 1.00 6.63 8.53
N VAL A 155 -0.11 6.71 7.78
CA VAL A 155 -0.97 5.54 7.54
C VAL A 155 -0.18 4.42 6.84
N ALA A 156 0.68 4.75 5.87
CA ALA A 156 1.59 3.77 5.26
C ALA A 156 2.56 3.15 6.28
N GLY A 157 3.08 3.96 7.20
CA GLY A 157 3.93 3.54 8.32
C GLY A 157 3.22 2.58 9.27
N TYR A 158 1.96 2.86 9.63
CA TYR A 158 1.15 1.98 10.47
C TYR A 158 0.89 0.63 9.80
N LEU A 159 0.66 0.59 8.48
CA LEU A 159 0.44 -0.65 7.74
C LEU A 159 1.67 -1.57 7.77
N ILE A 160 2.87 -1.04 7.52
CA ILE A 160 4.09 -1.86 7.59
C ILE A 160 4.41 -2.26 9.03
N ARG A 161 4.15 -1.38 10.01
CA ARG A 161 4.33 -1.71 11.42
C ARG A 161 3.40 -2.84 11.87
N SER A 162 2.11 -2.77 11.55
CA SER A 162 1.14 -3.83 11.82
C SER A 162 1.60 -5.14 11.19
N ALA A 163 2.03 -5.12 9.92
CA ALA A 163 2.51 -6.33 9.25
C ALA A 163 3.74 -6.97 9.91
N VAL A 164 4.62 -6.17 10.52
CA VAL A 164 5.77 -6.67 11.30
C VAL A 164 5.31 -7.23 12.65
N GLU A 165 4.42 -6.52 13.35
CA GLU A 165 3.83 -6.97 14.62
C GLU A 165 3.08 -8.30 14.43
N ASP A 166 2.24 -8.40 13.41
CA ASP A 166 1.49 -9.60 13.05
C ASP A 166 2.44 -10.77 12.74
N ALA A 167 3.50 -10.53 11.97
CA ALA A 167 4.48 -11.57 11.63
C ALA A 167 5.34 -12.03 12.82
N LEU A 168 5.51 -11.20 13.85
CA LEU A 168 6.21 -11.56 15.10
C LEU A 168 5.26 -12.20 16.13
N GLY A 169 3.99 -11.81 16.15
CA GLY A 169 2.97 -12.32 17.06
C GLY A 169 2.28 -13.60 16.57
N SER A 170 2.39 -13.91 15.28
CA SER A 170 1.97 -15.20 14.70
C SER A 170 3.03 -16.26 15.03
N GLU A 171 3.02 -16.79 16.25
CA GLU A 171 3.78 -18.00 16.58
C GLU A 171 3.31 -19.15 15.67
N GLY A 172 4.27 -19.86 15.06
CA GLY A 172 4.04 -21.12 14.36
C GLY A 172 3.79 -22.29 15.31
#